data_AF-A0A3N2DMQ5-F1
#
_entry.id   AF-A0A3N2DMQ5-F1
#
_cell.length_a   1.000
_cell.length_b   1.000
_cell.length_c   1.000
_cell.angle_alpha   90.00
_cell.angle_beta   90.00
_cell.angle_gamma   90.00
#
_symmetry.space_group_name_H-M   'P 1'
#
loop_
_entity.id
_entity.type
_entity.pdbx_description
1 polymer ?
#
loop_
_entity_poly.entity_id
_entity_poly.type
_entity_poly.pdbx_seq_one_letter_code
_entity_poly.pdbx_strand_id
1 'polypeptide(L)'
;MWDDPVLTNIEEHFWENRNGEVEQQKNPETFDIPSKEIRINLKRGQAAKLAFDIQTQDEDGSVQVSGERMWVIVLKKTKGHFLGILDNEPGCIEPGSGYLETGCKLWFKPEHVIGIDNPPMDYLTSSYPNEFST
;
A
#
# COMPACT_ATOMS: atom_id res chain seq x y z
N MET A 1 9.92 2.08 -23.03
CA MET A 1 9.85 3.10 -21.98
C MET A 1 9.68 2.33 -20.69
N TRP A 2 10.61 2.43 -19.75
CA TRP A 2 10.41 1.88 -18.42
C TRP A 2 9.65 2.96 -17.65
N ASP A 3 8.41 2.67 -17.25
CA ASP A 3 7.62 3.63 -16.48
C ASP A 3 8.37 3.96 -15.19
N ASP A 4 8.78 5.23 -15.07
CA ASP A 4 9.35 5.74 -13.84
C ASP A 4 8.31 5.56 -12.71
N PRO A 5 8.72 5.21 -11.48
CA PRO A 5 7.79 5.09 -10.37
C PRO A 5 7.02 6.39 -10.15
N VAL A 6 5.71 6.35 -10.30
CA VAL A 6 4.80 7.45 -9.97
C VAL A 6 4.04 7.07 -8.71
N LEU A 7 4.22 7.86 -7.65
CA LEU A 7 3.43 7.73 -6.43
C LEU A 7 2.04 8.35 -6.66
N THR A 8 1.02 7.69 -6.13
CA THR A 8 -0.32 8.26 -6.10
C THR A 8 -0.38 9.42 -5.13
N ASN A 9 -1.29 10.34 -5.43
CA ASN A 9 -1.61 11.50 -4.61
C ASN A 9 -3.13 11.64 -4.55
N ILE A 10 -3.61 12.21 -3.45
CA ILE A 10 -5.05 12.27 -3.17
C ILE A 10 -5.80 13.19 -4.16
N GLU A 11 -5.15 14.21 -4.71
CA GLU A 11 -5.78 15.19 -5.61
C GLU A 11 -6.17 14.56 -6.97
N GLU A 12 -5.31 13.69 -7.50
CA GLU A 12 -5.51 13.06 -8.80
C GLU A 12 -6.13 11.66 -8.71
N HIS A 13 -5.87 10.94 -7.60
CA HIS A 13 -6.22 9.52 -7.47
C HIS A 13 -7.26 9.26 -6.38
N PHE A 14 -7.65 10.29 -5.62
CA PHE A 14 -8.54 10.17 -4.45
C PHE A 14 -7.97 9.31 -3.32
N TRP A 15 -6.70 8.93 -3.38
CA TRP A 15 -6.01 8.29 -2.28
C TRP A 15 -4.51 8.47 -2.38
N GLU A 16 -3.83 8.37 -1.24
CA GLU A 16 -2.37 8.41 -1.16
C GLU A 16 -1.84 7.58 0.00
N ASN A 17 -0.54 7.25 -0.03
CA ASN A 17 0.11 6.59 1.10
C ASN A 17 0.69 7.63 2.06
N ARG A 18 0.40 7.49 3.35
CA ARG A 18 1.04 8.29 4.40
C ARG A 18 2.51 7.90 4.57
N ASN A 19 3.32 8.88 4.98
CA ASN A 19 4.68 8.63 5.43
C ASN A 19 4.68 8.10 6.87
N GLY A 20 4.98 6.81 7.04
CA GLY A 20 5.05 6.14 8.33
C GLY A 20 6.16 6.66 9.24
N GLU A 21 7.26 7.19 8.69
CA GLU A 21 8.32 7.81 9.50
C GLU A 21 7.83 9.12 10.13
N VAL A 22 7.04 9.91 9.40
CA VAL A 22 6.42 11.13 9.94
C VAL A 22 5.43 10.79 11.04
N GLU A 23 4.60 9.76 10.85
CA GLU A 23 3.63 9.34 11.88
C GLU A 23 4.30 8.76 13.13
N GLN A 24 5.40 8.01 12.96
CA GLN A 24 6.23 7.52 14.06
C GLN A 24 6.90 8.66 14.83
N GLN A 25 7.39 9.70 14.14
CA GLN A 25 7.96 10.89 14.79
C GLN A 25 6.93 11.66 15.60
N LYS A 26 5.68 11.76 15.12
CA LYS A 26 4.58 12.41 15.84
C LYS A 26 4.11 11.60 17.05
N ASN A 27 4.12 10.26 16.95
CA ASN A 27 3.54 9.35 17.94
C ASN A 27 4.51 8.21 18.33
N PRO A 28 5.73 8.51 18.83
CA PRO A 28 6.78 7.52 18.98
C PRO A 28 6.47 6.42 20.00
N GLU A 29 5.56 6.68 20.96
CA GLU A 29 5.18 5.71 21.99
C GLU A 29 4.11 4.72 21.56
N THR A 30 3.36 5.02 20.49
CA THR A 30 2.18 4.26 20.07
C THR A 30 2.21 3.84 18.60
N PHE A 31 3.19 4.32 17.84
CA PHE A 31 3.32 4.08 16.41
C PHE A 31 4.70 3.51 16.08
N ASP A 32 4.85 2.21 16.35
CA ASP A 32 6.04 1.47 15.97
C ASP A 32 6.02 1.14 14.47
N ILE A 33 7.17 1.31 13.83
CA ILE A 33 7.40 0.90 12.44
C ILE A 33 8.63 -0.01 12.35
N PRO A 34 8.70 -0.89 11.34
CA PRO A 34 9.88 -1.71 11.11
C PRO A 34 11.14 -0.84 10.90
N SER A 35 12.31 -1.38 11.26
CA SER A 35 13.57 -0.66 11.10
C SER A 35 13.81 -0.27 9.64
N LYS A 36 14.53 0.84 9.44
CA LYS A 36 14.88 1.33 8.10
C LYS A 36 15.55 0.23 7.26
N GLU A 37 16.46 -0.53 7.86
CA GLU A 37 17.17 -1.63 7.18
C GLU A 37 16.22 -2.68 6.62
N ILE A 38 15.19 -3.06 7.36
CA ILE A 38 14.21 -4.06 6.89
C ILE A 38 13.33 -3.43 5.79
N ARG A 39 12.84 -2.20 5.98
CA ARG A 39 11.97 -1.51 5.01
C ARG A 39 12.65 -1.30 3.65
N ILE A 40 13.93 -0.93 3.63
CA ILE A 40 14.67 -0.76 2.36
C ILE A 40 14.97 -2.10 1.68
N ASN A 41 14.90 -3.23 2.38
CA ASN A 41 15.28 -4.56 1.90
C ASN A 41 14.11 -5.52 1.70
N LEU A 42 12.89 -5.00 1.59
CA LEU A 42 11.72 -5.80 1.20
C LEU A 42 11.98 -6.58 -0.08
N LYS A 43 11.51 -7.82 -0.08
CA LYS A 43 11.64 -8.79 -1.16
C LYS A 43 10.29 -9.06 -1.80
N ARG A 44 10.33 -9.45 -3.07
CA ARG A 44 9.16 -9.96 -3.79
C ARG A 44 8.48 -11.07 -2.97
N GLY A 45 7.16 -11.01 -2.87
CA GLY A 45 6.32 -11.92 -2.08
C GLY A 45 6.15 -11.53 -0.61
N GLN A 46 6.97 -10.62 -0.06
CA GLN A 46 6.69 -10.08 1.28
C GLN A 46 5.51 -9.11 1.22
N ALA A 47 4.72 -9.08 2.29
CA ALA A 47 3.66 -8.10 2.46
C ALA A 47 4.20 -6.89 3.22
N ALA A 48 3.91 -5.69 2.72
CA ALA A 48 4.14 -4.43 3.41
C ALA A 48 2.79 -3.86 3.85
N LYS A 49 2.64 -3.55 5.15
CA LYS A 49 1.50 -2.79 5.64
C LYS A 49 1.76 -1.32 5.38
N LEU A 50 0.85 -0.64 4.70
CA LEU A 50 0.89 0.79 4.43
C LEU A 50 -0.31 1.48 5.08
N ALA A 51 -0.18 2.77 5.37
CA ALA A 51 -1.32 3.61 5.74
C ALA A 51 -1.77 4.41 4.52
N PHE A 52 -3.08 4.43 4.28
CA PHE A 52 -3.73 5.12 3.17
C PHE A 52 -4.63 6.22 3.72
N ASP A 53 -4.59 7.38 3.07
CA ASP A 53 -5.68 8.35 3.11
C ASP A 53 -6.54 8.13 1.86
N ILE A 54 -7.85 7.97 2.05
CA ILE A 54 -8.81 7.68 0.99
C ILE A 54 -9.89 8.74 1.06
N GLN A 55 -10.03 9.50 -0.01
CA GLN A 55 -11.05 10.52 -0.19
C GLN A 55 -12.32 9.90 -0.76
N THR A 56 -13.43 10.10 -0.07
CA THR A 56 -14.76 9.68 -0.51
C THR A 56 -15.69 10.89 -0.61
N GLN A 57 -16.78 10.74 -1.35
CA GLN A 57 -17.83 11.72 -1.44
C GLN A 57 -19.15 11.08 -1.02
N ASP A 58 -19.85 11.70 -0.06
CA ASP A 58 -21.16 11.25 0.40
C ASP A 58 -22.26 11.68 -0.57
N GLU A 59 -23.47 11.12 -0.37
CA GLU A 59 -24.65 11.44 -1.18
C GLU A 59 -25.02 12.93 -1.16
N ASP A 60 -24.71 13.64 -0.08
CA ASP A 60 -24.94 15.08 0.05
C ASP A 60 -23.87 15.95 -0.63
N GLY A 61 -22.87 15.31 -1.24
CA GLY A 61 -21.76 15.93 -1.94
C GLY A 61 -20.59 16.34 -1.04
N SER A 62 -20.67 16.10 0.28
CA SER A 62 -19.56 16.36 1.20
C SER A 62 -18.39 15.41 0.95
N VAL A 63 -17.17 15.92 1.14
CA VAL A 63 -15.93 15.16 0.93
C VAL A 63 -15.36 14.77 2.29
N GLN A 64 -15.04 13.48 2.45
CA GLN A 64 -14.39 12.95 3.64
C GLN A 64 -13.07 12.27 3.29
N VAL A 65 -12.12 12.26 4.23
CA VAL A 65 -10.87 11.50 4.11
C VAL A 65 -10.80 10.49 5.24
N SER A 66 -10.80 9.21 4.86
CA SER A 66 -10.72 8.07 5.78
C SER A 66 -9.31 7.49 5.77
N GLY A 67 -8.80 7.16 6.97
CA GLY A 67 -7.49 6.53 7.14
C GLY A 67 -7.61 5.02 7.28
N GLU A 68 -6.95 4.25 6.40
CA GLU A 68 -6.94 2.79 6.46
C GLU A 68 -5.52 2.21 6.47
N ARG A 69 -5.35 1.01 7.06
CA ARG A 69 -4.05 0.31 7.11
C ARG A 69 -4.18 -1.02 6.39
N MET A 70 -3.60 -1.10 5.20
CA MET A 70 -3.78 -2.24 4.30
C MET A 70 -2.46 -2.89 3.92
N TRP A 71 -2.52 -4.17 3.60
CA TRP A 71 -1.41 -4.98 3.13
C TRP A 71 -1.24 -4.84 1.63
N VAL A 72 0.01 -4.75 1.21
CA VAL A 72 0.43 -4.71 -0.19
C VAL A 72 1.51 -5.75 -0.40
N ILE A 73 1.29 -6.71 -1.30
CA ILE A 73 2.29 -7.71 -1.64
C ILE A 73 3.32 -7.09 -2.60
N VAL A 74 4.60 -7.20 -2.25
CA VAL A 74 5.70 -6.70 -3.08
C VAL A 74 5.84 -7.54 -4.34
N LEU A 75 5.71 -6.91 -5.51
CA LEU A 75 5.89 -7.56 -6.81
C LEU A 75 7.32 -7.41 -7.33
N LYS A 76 7.89 -6.20 -7.22
CA LYS A 76 9.28 -5.91 -7.61
C LYS A 76 9.84 -4.72 -6.84
N LYS A 77 11.16 -4.72 -6.69
CA LYS A 77 11.95 -3.60 -6.16
C LYS A 77 12.65 -2.88 -7.29
N THR A 78 12.56 -1.56 -7.33
CA THR A 78 13.34 -0.68 -8.20
C THR A 78 14.16 0.29 -7.35
N LYS A 79 14.93 1.20 -7.96
CA LYS A 79 15.82 2.11 -7.23
C LYS A 79 15.00 3.03 -6.30
N GLY A 80 14.95 2.67 -5.02
CA GLY A 80 14.27 3.43 -3.96
C GLY A 80 12.75 3.24 -3.88
N HIS A 81 12.15 2.40 -4.73
CA HIS A 81 10.70 2.19 -4.78
C HIS A 81 10.37 0.69 -4.86
N PHE A 82 9.13 0.38 -4.52
CA PHE A 82 8.53 -0.94 -4.69
C PHE A 82 7.27 -0.81 -5.52
N LEU A 83 7.07 -1.73 -6.46
CA LEU A 83 5.75 -1.96 -7.03
C LEU A 83 5.13 -3.10 -6.23
N GLY A 84 3.90 -2.91 -5.79
CA GLY A 84 3.13 -3.94 -5.12
C GLY A 84 1.71 -4.05 -5.65
N ILE A 85 0.99 -5.05 -5.13
CA ILE A 85 -0.43 -5.30 -5.37
C ILE A 85 -1.18 -5.22 -4.04
N LEU A 86 -2.28 -4.46 -4.02
CA LEU A 86 -3.12 -4.33 -2.84
C LEU A 86 -3.79 -5.66 -2.51
N ASP A 87 -3.66 -6.10 -1.26
CA ASP A 87 -4.11 -7.40 -0.75
C ASP A 87 -5.36 -7.31 0.12
N ASN A 88 -5.85 -6.09 0.36
CA ASN A 88 -7.06 -5.85 1.13
C ASN A 88 -8.09 -5.10 0.31
N GLU A 89 -9.36 -5.40 0.61
CA GLU A 89 -10.48 -4.61 0.14
C GLU A 89 -10.62 -3.39 1.07
N PRO A 90 -10.57 -2.16 0.54
CA PRO A 90 -10.79 -0.97 1.35
C PRO A 90 -12.19 -0.99 2.00
N GLY A 91 -12.27 -0.62 3.27
CA GLY A 91 -13.52 -0.66 4.03
C GLY A 91 -14.42 0.58 3.88
N CYS A 92 -13.86 1.72 3.50
CA CYS A 92 -14.55 3.01 3.43
C CYS A 92 -15.17 3.33 2.05
N ILE A 93 -14.98 2.47 1.06
CA ILE A 93 -15.51 2.65 -0.29
C ILE A 93 -16.28 1.42 -0.74
N GLU A 94 -17.32 1.63 -1.54
CA GLU A 94 -18.09 0.53 -2.10
C GLU A 94 -17.24 -0.32 -3.05
N PRO A 95 -17.31 -1.66 -2.96
CA PRO A 95 -16.61 -2.55 -3.88
C PRO A 95 -16.95 -2.25 -5.34
N GLY A 96 -15.92 -2.20 -6.19
CA GLY A 96 -16.07 -1.87 -7.61
C GLY A 96 -16.23 -0.39 -7.94
N SER A 97 -15.94 0.51 -6.99
CA SER A 97 -15.84 1.97 -7.25
C SER A 97 -14.74 2.35 -8.26
N GLY A 98 -13.75 1.47 -8.46
CA GLY A 98 -12.85 1.47 -9.61
C GLY A 98 -11.56 2.29 -9.48
N TYR A 99 -11.31 2.98 -8.37
CA TYR A 99 -10.08 3.77 -8.16
C TYR A 99 -9.12 3.21 -7.10
N LEU A 100 -9.60 2.35 -6.19
CA LEU A 100 -8.80 1.59 -5.24
C LEU A 100 -9.54 0.31 -4.86
N GLU A 101 -8.96 -0.85 -5.13
CA GLU A 101 -9.58 -2.15 -4.85
C GLU A 101 -8.50 -3.24 -4.70
N THR A 102 -8.89 -4.38 -4.13
CA THR A 102 -8.00 -5.54 -4.08
C THR A 102 -7.47 -5.87 -5.47
N GLY A 103 -6.15 -6.04 -5.61
CA GLY A 103 -5.52 -6.30 -6.90
C GLY A 103 -4.95 -5.05 -7.60
N CYS A 104 -5.29 -3.84 -7.15
CA CYS A 104 -4.66 -2.61 -7.66
C CYS A 104 -3.14 -2.65 -7.50
N LYS A 105 -2.42 -2.30 -8.57
CA LYS A 105 -0.96 -2.16 -8.54
C LYS A 105 -0.59 -0.73 -8.19
N LEU A 106 0.35 -0.57 -7.25
CA LEU A 106 0.79 0.74 -6.79
C LEU A 106 2.28 0.79 -6.50
N TRP A 107 2.85 1.98 -6.67
CA TRP A 107 4.20 2.28 -6.23
C TRP A 107 4.19 2.81 -4.81
N PHE A 108 5.17 2.39 -4.01
CA PHE A 108 5.39 2.92 -2.67
C PHE A 108 6.89 2.96 -2.34
N LYS A 109 7.24 3.70 -1.29
CA LYS A 109 8.61 3.87 -0.80
C LYS A 109 8.80 3.17 0.54
N PRO A 110 10.07 2.91 0.95
CA PRO A 110 10.35 2.39 2.30
C PRO A 110 9.68 3.20 3.41
N GLU A 111 9.62 4.53 3.29
CA GLU A 111 9.01 5.44 4.28
C GLU A 111 7.50 5.24 4.48
N HIS A 112 6.80 4.60 3.55
CA HIS A 112 5.37 4.27 3.69
C HIS A 112 5.13 2.98 4.50
N VAL A 113 6.16 2.16 4.74
CA VAL A 113 6.01 0.84 5.34
C VAL A 113 5.89 0.94 6.86
N ILE A 114 4.75 0.52 7.39
CA ILE A 114 4.40 0.55 8.82
C ILE A 114 4.29 -0.86 9.43
N GLY A 115 4.44 -1.90 8.62
CA GLY A 115 4.42 -3.30 9.05
C GLY A 115 4.89 -4.22 7.95
N ILE A 116 5.34 -5.42 8.29
CA ILE A 116 5.86 -6.42 7.33
C ILE A 116 5.34 -7.80 7.72
N ASP A 117 4.99 -8.60 6.73
CA ASP A 117 4.65 -10.01 6.91
C ASP A 117 5.21 -10.87 5.76
N ASN A 118 5.24 -12.18 5.96
CA ASN A 118 5.71 -13.17 4.99
C ASN A 118 4.58 -14.15 4.68
N PRO A 119 3.63 -13.78 3.80
CA PRO A 119 2.55 -14.67 3.43
C PRO A 119 3.09 -15.97 2.81
N PRO A 120 2.44 -17.13 3.05
CA PRO A 120 2.84 -18.41 2.46
C PRO A 120 2.83 -18.37 0.93
N MET A 121 3.74 -19.08 0.28
CA MET A 121 3.78 -19.17 -1.19
C MET A 121 2.49 -19.74 -1.79
N ASP A 122 1.84 -20.69 -1.11
CA ASP A 122 0.56 -21.27 -1.57
C ASP A 122 -0.54 -20.21 -1.62
N TYR A 123 -0.56 -19.27 -0.66
CA TYR A 123 -1.45 -18.12 -0.69
C TYR A 123 -1.14 -17.22 -1.90
N LEU A 124 0.13 -16.87 -2.09
CA LEU A 124 0.55 -15.98 -3.17
C LEU A 124 0.23 -16.56 -4.56
N THR A 125 0.48 -17.85 -4.77
CA THR A 125 0.22 -18.53 -6.04
C THR A 125 -1.27 -18.74 -6.30
N SER A 126 -2.08 -18.95 -5.25
CA SER A 126 -3.53 -19.07 -5.37
C SER A 126 -4.21 -17.73 -5.62
N SER A 127 -3.83 -16.68 -4.88
CA SER A 127 -4.46 -15.35 -4.95
C SER A 127 -3.98 -14.55 -6.15
N TYR A 128 -2.70 -14.70 -6.52
CA TYR A 128 -2.05 -13.92 -7.57
C TYR A 128 -1.25 -14.81 -8.53
N PRO A 129 -1.89 -15.78 -9.21
CA PRO A 129 -1.21 -16.75 -10.08
C PRO A 129 -0.42 -16.09 -11.21
N ASN A 130 -0.92 -14.99 -11.79
CA ASN A 130 -0.21 -14.28 -12.86
C ASN A 130 1.06 -13.57 -12.37
N GLU A 131 1.14 -13.29 -11.07
CA GLU A 131 2.27 -12.59 -10.49
C GLU A 131 3.26 -13.52 -9.82
N PHE A 132 2.85 -14.71 -9.35
CA PHE A 132 3.72 -15.62 -8.57
C PHE A 132 3.82 -17.04 -9.14
N SER A 133 3.29 -17.32 -10.34
CA SER A 133 3.55 -18.57 -11.05
C SER A 133 5.03 -18.70 -11.48
N THR A 134 5.47 -19.95 -11.60
CA THR A 134 6.85 -20.37 -11.92
C THR A 134 7.14 -20.27 -13.41
#